data_AF-A0A440WFU3-F1
#
_entry.id   AF-A0A440WFU3-F1
#
_cell.length_a   1.000
_cell.length_b   1.000
_cell.length_c   1.000
_cell.angle_alpha   90.00
_cell.angle_beta   90.00
_cell.angle_gamma   90.00
#
_symmetry.space_group_name_H-M   'P 1'
#
loop_
_entity.id
_entity.type
_entity.pdbx_description
1 polymer ?
#
loop_
_entity_poly.entity_id
_entity_poly.type
_entity_poly.pdbx_seq_one_letter_code
_entity_poly.pdbx_strand_id
1 'polypeptide(L)'
;MRFPMASTLACLLTTALTLAGCTTSGVSGVPALRLALGNSLAGAQGKTVEDQNKIDRTMAPGCAVKLYTAAECDRHTKASATRRAELR
;
A
#
# COMPACT_ATOMS: atom_id res chain seq x y z
N MET A 1 -12.74 -19.87 42.76
CA MET A 1 -12.84 -19.33 41.39
C MET A 1 -11.62 -18.45 41.14
N ARG A 2 -10.62 -18.93 40.41
CA ARG A 2 -9.32 -18.23 40.27
C ARG A 2 -8.70 -18.49 38.90
N PHE A 3 -9.35 -18.02 37.85
CA PHE A 3 -8.82 -18.04 36.48
C PHE A 3 -9.23 -16.84 35.59
N PRO A 4 -9.26 -15.57 36.03
CA PRO A 4 -9.46 -14.49 35.06
C PRO A 4 -8.16 -14.14 34.32
N MET A 5 -7.03 -14.05 35.02
CA MET A 5 -5.83 -13.38 34.51
C MET A 5 -5.06 -14.16 33.43
N ALA A 6 -4.99 -15.49 33.55
CA ALA A 6 -4.31 -16.34 32.57
C ALA A 6 -5.06 -16.43 31.22
N SER A 7 -6.40 -16.45 31.25
CA SER A 7 -7.23 -16.43 30.04
C SER A 7 -7.16 -15.10 29.31
N THR A 8 -7.11 -13.97 30.03
CA THR A 8 -6.96 -12.64 29.39
C THR A 8 -5.60 -12.50 28.70
N LEU A 9 -4.52 -12.97 29.33
CA LEU A 9 -3.17 -12.91 28.75
C LEU A 9 -3.06 -13.77 27.49
N ALA A 10 -3.64 -14.97 27.50
CA ALA A 10 -3.67 -15.86 26.33
C ALA A 10 -4.42 -15.25 25.15
N CYS A 11 -5.57 -14.60 25.40
CA CYS A 11 -6.34 -13.87 24.39
C CYS A 11 -5.58 -12.67 23.80
N LEU A 12 -4.89 -11.91 24.64
CA LEU A 12 -4.07 -10.77 24.21
C LEU A 12 -2.86 -11.22 23.37
N LEU A 13 -2.19 -12.30 23.76
CA LEU A 13 -1.09 -12.87 22.99
C LEU A 13 -1.55 -13.41 21.64
N THR A 14 -2.67 -14.13 21.59
CA THR A 14 -3.21 -14.65 20.31
C THR A 14 -3.64 -13.53 19.37
N THR A 15 -4.31 -12.48 19.88
CA THR A 15 -4.67 -11.31 19.05
C THR A 15 -3.45 -10.51 18.59
N ALA A 16 -2.42 -10.36 19.42
CA ALA A 16 -1.17 -9.72 19.01
C ALA A 16 -0.42 -10.54 17.94
N LEU A 17 -0.37 -11.87 18.08
CA LEU A 17 0.28 -12.77 17.12
C LEU A 17 -0.45 -12.83 15.78
N THR A 18 -1.78 -12.87 15.77
CA THR A 18 -2.55 -12.84 14.51
C THR A 18 -2.42 -11.50 13.80
N LEU A 19 -2.45 -10.39 14.54
CA LEU A 19 -2.26 -9.05 13.96
C LEU A 19 -0.84 -8.83 13.41
N ALA A 20 0.18 -9.37 14.09
CA ALA A 20 1.56 -9.37 13.61
C ALA A 20 1.74 -10.24 12.35
N GLY A 21 1.07 -11.40 12.26
CA GLY A 21 1.11 -12.26 11.08
C GLY A 21 0.44 -11.63 9.85
N CYS A 22 -0.65 -10.87 10.05
CA CYS A 22 -1.34 -10.18 8.96
C CYS A 22 -0.56 -8.99 8.38
N THR A 23 0.44 -8.46 9.08
CA THR A 23 1.17 -7.24 8.68
C THR A 23 2.59 -7.48 8.19
N THR A 24 3.14 -8.69 8.38
CA THR A 24 4.53 -9.03 8.03
C THR A 24 4.68 -9.86 6.75
N SER A 25 3.57 -10.27 6.14
CA SER A 25 3.61 -10.99 4.86
C SER A 25 3.91 -10.00 3.73
N GLY A 26 5.20 -9.88 3.38
CA GLY A 26 5.62 -9.11 2.21
C GLY A 26 5.01 -9.66 0.92
N VAL A 27 4.93 -8.80 -0.09
CA VAL A 27 4.48 -9.20 -1.43
C VAL A 27 5.52 -10.13 -2.05
N SER A 28 5.16 -11.39 -2.32
CA SER A 28 6.05 -12.37 -2.95
C SER A 28 5.45 -12.91 -4.25
N GLY A 29 6.21 -12.81 -5.33
CA GLY A 29 5.81 -13.25 -6.66
C GLY A 29 4.91 -12.26 -7.42
N VAL A 30 4.80 -12.50 -8.73
CA VAL A 30 4.05 -11.64 -9.66
C VAL A 30 2.55 -11.55 -9.36
N PRO A 31 1.83 -12.63 -9.00
CA PRO A 31 0.40 -12.54 -8.71
C PRO A 31 0.09 -11.64 -7.51
N ALA A 32 0.83 -11.79 -6.41
CA ALA A 32 0.67 -10.95 -5.22
C ALA A 32 1.00 -9.48 -5.54
N LEU A 33 2.04 -9.23 -6.33
CA LEU A 33 2.41 -7.87 -6.76
C LEU A 33 1.34 -7.24 -7.65
N ARG A 34 0.75 -8.01 -8.56
CA ARG A 34 -0.34 -7.55 -9.42
C ARG A 34 -1.59 -7.19 -8.61
N LEU A 35 -1.90 -7.96 -7.56
CA LEU A 35 -2.99 -7.64 -6.64
C LEU A 35 -2.70 -6.36 -5.85
N ALA A 36 -1.46 -6.18 -5.38
CA ALA A 36 -1.07 -5.00 -4.62
C ALA A 36 -1.09 -3.71 -5.45
N LEU A 37 -0.55 -3.73 -6.67
CA LEU A 37 -0.51 -2.55 -7.55
C LEU A 37 -1.85 -2.27 -8.27
N GLY A 38 -2.67 -3.30 -8.49
CA GLY A 38 -3.90 -3.21 -9.25
C GLY A 38 -3.67 -3.17 -10.77
N ASN A 39 -4.62 -2.62 -11.52
CA ASN A 39 -4.63 -2.64 -13.00
C ASN A 39 -4.84 -1.27 -13.67
N SER A 40 -4.92 -0.19 -12.89
CA SER A 40 -5.31 1.13 -13.39
C SER A 40 -4.28 1.74 -14.37
N LEU A 41 -3.00 1.36 -14.26
CA LEU A 41 -1.94 1.91 -15.09
C LEU A 41 -2.05 1.54 -16.57
N ALA A 42 -2.62 0.38 -16.90
CA ALA A 42 -2.68 -0.10 -18.28
C ALA A 42 -3.46 0.90 -19.15
N GLY A 43 -2.76 1.52 -20.12
CA GLY A 43 -3.33 2.50 -21.03
C GLY A 43 -3.34 3.95 -20.53
N ALA A 44 -2.93 4.23 -19.29
CA ALA A 44 -2.80 5.60 -18.80
C ALA A 44 -1.62 6.31 -19.49
N GLN A 45 -1.86 7.49 -20.08
CA GLN A 45 -0.84 8.22 -20.85
C GLN A 45 -0.25 9.44 -20.13
N GLY A 46 -0.79 9.79 -18.95
CA GLY A 46 -0.46 11.04 -18.24
C GLY A 46 -0.90 12.31 -18.97
N LYS A 47 -1.78 12.19 -19.98
CA LYS A 47 -2.23 13.31 -20.82
C LYS A 47 -3.46 14.03 -20.31
N THR A 48 -4.20 13.39 -19.42
CA THR A 48 -5.41 13.94 -18.81
C THR A 48 -5.33 13.82 -17.29
N VAL A 49 -6.15 14.59 -16.58
CA VAL A 49 -6.30 14.42 -15.13
C VAL A 49 -6.75 13.00 -14.77
N GLU A 50 -7.57 12.37 -15.62
CA GLU A 50 -8.00 11.00 -15.43
C GLU A 50 -6.83 10.01 -15.55
N ASP A 51 -5.97 10.18 -16.56
CA ASP A 51 -4.76 9.37 -16.68
C ASP A 51 -3.84 9.55 -15.47
N GLN A 52 -3.71 10.79 -14.98
CA GLN A 52 -2.85 11.05 -13.84
C GLN A 52 -3.42 10.45 -12.55
N ASN A 53 -4.74 10.41 -12.40
CA ASN A 53 -5.39 9.65 -11.33
C ASN A 53 -5.07 8.15 -11.40
N LYS A 54 -5.04 7.56 -12.60
CA LYS A 54 -4.71 6.13 -12.79
C LYS A 54 -3.26 5.82 -12.41
N ILE A 55 -2.33 6.70 -12.78
CA ILE A 55 -0.91 6.58 -12.43
C ILE A 55 -0.72 6.68 -10.91
N ASP A 56 -1.28 7.72 -10.28
CA ASP A 56 -1.12 7.95 -8.84
C ASP A 56 -1.75 6.82 -8.00
N ARG A 57 -2.92 6.30 -8.41
CA ARG A 57 -3.57 5.15 -7.77
C ARG A 57 -2.74 3.87 -7.85
N THR A 58 -1.93 3.71 -8.89
CA THR A 58 -1.03 2.55 -9.03
C THR A 58 0.21 2.70 -8.14
N MET A 59 0.73 3.92 -7.99
CA MET A 59 1.91 4.19 -7.16
C MET A 59 1.63 4.11 -5.65
N ALA A 60 0.45 4.57 -5.20
CA ALA A 60 0.14 4.66 -3.78
C ALA A 60 0.26 3.33 -3.01
N PRO A 61 -0.27 2.18 -3.49
CA PRO A 61 -0.10 0.90 -2.83
C PRO A 61 1.37 0.46 -2.75
N GLY A 62 2.15 0.68 -3.81
CA GLY A 62 3.59 0.38 -3.83
C GLY A 62 4.35 1.16 -2.74
N CYS A 63 3.97 2.42 -2.52
CA CYS A 63 4.51 3.21 -1.42
C CYS A 63 4.05 2.70 -0.04
N ALA A 64 2.78 2.29 0.10
CA ALA A 64 2.24 1.79 1.35
C ALA A 64 2.92 0.48 1.82
N VAL A 65 3.22 -0.43 0.88
CA VAL A 65 3.86 -1.72 1.19
C VAL A 65 5.39 -1.67 1.14
N LYS A 66 5.98 -0.47 1.03
CA LYS A 66 7.43 -0.26 0.93
C LYS A 66 8.09 -1.00 -0.24
N LEU A 67 7.34 -1.22 -1.33
CA LEU A 67 7.91 -1.66 -2.60
C LEU A 67 8.86 -0.58 -3.15
N TYR A 68 8.46 0.68 -2.98
CA TYR A 68 9.29 1.86 -3.26
C TYR A 68 9.84 2.45 -1.97
N THR A 69 11.04 3.01 -2.05
CA THR A 69 11.63 3.80 -0.98
C THR A 69 10.84 5.10 -0.75
N ALA A 70 10.96 5.67 0.44
CA ALA A 70 10.34 6.96 0.75
C ALA A 70 10.76 8.08 -0.23
N ALA A 71 12.04 8.07 -0.65
CA ALA A 71 12.55 9.03 -1.62
C ALA A 71 11.91 8.86 -3.02
N GLU A 72 11.66 7.63 -3.45
CA GLU A 72 10.94 7.37 -4.71
C GLU A 72 9.49 7.84 -4.65
N CYS A 73 8.81 7.59 -3.54
CA CYS A 73 7.44 8.04 -3.31
C CYS A 73 7.33 9.57 -3.29
N ASP A 74 8.29 10.25 -2.67
CA ASP A 74 8.35 11.73 -2.67
C ASP A 74 8.61 12.29 -4.08
N ARG A 75 9.54 11.71 -4.84
CA ARG A 75 9.75 12.08 -6.25
C ARG A 75 8.48 11.94 -7.07
N HIS A 76 7.74 10.84 -6.90
CA HIS A 76 6.47 10.65 -7.58
C HIS A 76 5.42 11.69 -7.18
N THR A 77 5.32 12.00 -5.87
CA THR A 77 4.39 13.01 -5.35
C THR A 77 4.64 14.38 -5.98
N LYS A 78 5.92 14.79 -6.04
CA LYS A 78 6.33 16.05 -6.68
C LYS A 78 6.01 16.05 -8.18
N ALA A 79 6.36 14.98 -8.89
CA ALA A 79 6.09 14.85 -10.32
C ALA A 79 4.58 14.88 -10.63
N SER A 80 3.75 14.19 -9.83
CA SER A 80 2.30 14.21 -9.96
C SER A 80 1.73 15.62 -9.73
N ALA A 81 2.20 16.33 -8.70
CA ALA A 81 1.77 17.70 -8.43
C ALA A 81 2.08 18.64 -9.61
N THR A 82 3.31 18.59 -10.15
CA THR A 82 3.70 19.35 -11.34
C THR A 82 2.81 19.00 -12.52
N ARG A 83 2.64 17.71 -12.83
CA ARG A 83 1.84 17.30 -13.98
C ARG A 83 0.38 17.71 -13.86
N ARG A 84 -0.19 17.61 -12.66
CA ARG A 84 -1.57 18.07 -12.39
C ARG A 84 -1.72 19.59 -12.52
N ALA A 85 -0.68 20.37 -12.29
CA ALA A 85 -0.72 21.81 -12.53
C ALA A 85 -0.72 22.13 -14.04
N GLU A 86 0.00 21.35 -14.85
CA GLU A 86 0.03 21.49 -16.32
C GLU A 86 -1.25 21.02 -17.02
N LEU A 87 -2.02 20.13 -16.38
CA LEU A 87 -3.25 19.54 -16.91
C LEU A 87 -4.53 20.31 -16.53
N ARG A 88 -4.40 21.36 -15.71
CA ARG A 88 -5.49 22.28 -15.35
C ARG A 88 -5.68 23.33 -16.43
#